data_AF-A0A915YPI1-F1
#
_entry.id   AF-A0A915YPI1-F1
#
_cell.length_a   1.000
_cell.length_b   1.000
_cell.length_c   1.000
_cell.angle_alpha   90.00
_cell.angle_beta   90.00
_cell.angle_gamma   90.00
#
_symmetry.space_group_name_H-M   'P 1'
#
loop_
_entity.id
_entity.type
_entity.pdbx_description
1 polymer ?
#
loop_
_entity_poly.entity_id
_entity_poly.type
_entity_poly.pdbx_seq_one_letter_code
_entity_poly.pdbx_strand_id
1 'polypeptide(L)'
;MKRCWDPNPDNRPKATECYELINSFRHARFSEAEKYRRLNISSSKKNRQSTHAQAIYTSRLLNPFTKNLPRYDNIDNNSIEVTDFTKLTDE
;
A
#
# COMPACT_ATOMS: atom_id res chain seq x y z
N MET A 1 11.58 -7.10 -10.03
CA MET A 1 10.52 -7.95 -9.44
C MET A 1 10.89 -9.41 -9.37
N LYS A 2 11.49 -10.04 -10.40
CA LYS A 2 11.89 -11.47 -10.34
C LYS A 2 12.66 -11.86 -9.06
N ARG A 3 13.65 -11.05 -8.64
CA ARG A 3 14.41 -11.24 -7.39
C ARG A 3 13.55 -11.22 -6.11
N CYS A 4 12.43 -10.50 -6.11
CA CYS A 4 11.53 -10.41 -4.95
C CYS A 4 10.68 -11.67 -4.78
N TRP A 5 10.60 -12.51 -5.81
CA TRP A 5 9.82 -13.76 -5.83
C TRP A 5 10.71 -15.00 -5.77
N ASP A 6 11.93 -14.85 -5.26
CA ASP A 6 12.81 -16.00 -5.06
C ASP A 6 12.18 -16.97 -4.05
N PRO A 7 12.10 -18.28 -4.35
CA PRO A 7 11.54 -19.25 -3.42
C PRO A 7 12.35 -19.32 -2.12
N ASN A 8 13.66 -19.05 -2.17
CA ASN A 8 14.48 -18.92 -0.97
C ASN A 8 14.35 -17.48 -0.40
N PRO A 9 13.89 -17.30 0.86
CA PRO A 9 13.74 -15.99 1.46
C PRO A 9 15.07 -15.22 1.58
N ASP A 10 16.20 -15.90 1.76
CA ASP A 10 17.52 -15.26 1.93
C ASP A 10 18.01 -14.58 0.65
N ASN A 11 17.51 -15.02 -0.50
CA ASN A 11 17.85 -14.45 -1.81
C ASN A 11 17.00 -13.21 -2.15
N ARG A 12 15.93 -12.95 -1.39
CA ARG A 12 15.05 -11.82 -1.66
C ARG A 12 15.76 -10.53 -1.23
N PRO A 13 15.69 -9.47 -2.04
CA PRO A 13 16.25 -8.19 -1.67
C PRO A 13 15.55 -7.65 -0.43
N LYS A 14 16.32 -6.98 0.43
CA LYS A 14 15.77 -6.26 1.58
C LYS A 14 14.89 -5.10 1.10
N ALA A 15 13.98 -4.66 1.97
CA ALA A 15 13.12 -3.52 1.68
C ALA A 15 13.92 -2.25 1.35
N THR A 16 15.06 -2.05 2.02
CA THR A 16 15.99 -0.93 1.76
C THR A 16 16.58 -0.98 0.36
N GLU A 17 17.06 -2.14 -0.09
CA GLU A 17 17.59 -2.33 -1.45
C GLU A 17 16.51 -2.07 -2.52
N CYS A 18 15.28 -2.53 -2.27
CA CYS A 18 14.16 -2.27 -3.18
C CYS A 18 13.86 -0.78 -3.26
N TYR A 19 13.84 -0.09 -2.11
CA TYR A 19 13.63 1.36 -2.04
C TYR A 19 14.69 2.13 -2.82
N GLU A 20 15.97 1.81 -2.63
CA GLU A 20 17.09 2.47 -3.32
C GLU A 20 17.01 2.27 -4.84
N LEU A 21 16.70 1.05 -5.30
CA LEU A 21 16.53 0.75 -6.72
C LEU A 21 15.37 1.54 -7.33
N ILE A 22 14.23 1.61 -6.64
CA ILE A 22 13.07 2.37 -7.11
C ILE A 22 13.40 3.86 -7.11
N ASN A 23 14.06 4.37 -6.07
CA ASN A 23 14.36 5.79 -5.95
C ASN A 23 15.37 6.24 -7.02
N SER A 24 16.42 5.47 -7.25
CA SER A 24 17.38 5.74 -8.34
C SER A 24 16.72 5.75 -9.71
N PHE A 25 15.85 4.77 -10.00
CA PHE A 25 15.07 4.73 -11.24
C PHE A 25 14.13 5.94 -11.40
N ARG A 26 13.43 6.33 -10.32
CA ARG A 26 12.57 7.51 -10.27
C ARG A 26 13.33 8.78 -10.61
N HIS A 27 14.50 8.99 -9.99
CA HIS A 27 15.31 10.17 -10.23
C HIS A 27 15.84 10.24 -11.67
N ALA A 28 16.27 9.10 -12.23
CA ALA A 28 16.85 9.06 -13.56
C ALA A 28 15.82 9.25 -14.69
N ARG A 29 14.56 8.82 -14.50
CA ARG A 29 13.59 8.70 -15.61
C ARG A 29 12.32 9.54 -15.46
N PHE A 30 11.95 9.92 -14.23
CA PHE A 30 10.65 10.54 -13.96
C PHE A 30 10.74 11.90 -13.28
N SER A 31 11.93 12.44 -13.05
CA SER A 31 12.12 13.71 -12.33
C SER A 31 11.36 14.88 -12.97
N GLU A 32 11.41 15.00 -14.29
CA GLU A 32 10.73 16.06 -15.04
C GLU A 32 9.21 15.88 -15.06
N ALA A 33 8.73 14.66 -15.35
CA ALA A 33 7.31 14.31 -15.30
C ALA A 33 6.72 14.51 -13.89
N GLU A 34 7.47 14.16 -12.85
CA GLU A 34 7.09 14.35 -11.44
C GLU A 34 7.05 15.84 -11.06
N LYS A 35 8.00 16.64 -11.57
CA LYS A 35 7.98 18.11 -11.40
C LYS A 35 6.76 18.71 -12.09
N TYR A 36 6.48 18.32 -13.33
CA TYR A 36 5.28 18.74 -14.06
C TYR A 36 4.00 18.35 -13.31
N ARG A 37 3.90 17.10 -12.85
CA ARG A 37 2.77 16.61 -12.05
C ARG A 37 2.56 17.48 -10.81
N ARG A 38 3.61 17.78 -10.05
CA ARG A 38 3.52 18.59 -8.81
C ARG A 38 3.08 20.02 -9.07
N LEU A 39 3.63 20.65 -10.10
CA LEU A 39 3.23 22.01 -10.50
C LEU A 39 1.74 22.06 -10.88
N ASN A 40 1.29 21.11 -11.70
CA ASN A 40 -0.08 21.04 -12.20
C ASN A 40 -1.10 20.40 -11.23
N ILE A 41 -0.65 19.73 -10.15
CA ILE A 41 -1.54 19.26 -9.08
C ILE A 41 -1.86 20.39 -8.08
N SER A 42 -0.92 21.30 -7.84
CA SER A 42 -1.17 22.42 -6.93
C SER A 42 -2.31 23.33 -7.40
N SER A 43 -2.56 23.40 -8.72
CA SER A 43 -3.68 24.12 -9.31
C SER A 43 -5.02 23.38 -9.20
N SER A 44 -5.04 22.06 -8.94
CA SER A 44 -6.26 21.24 -8.89
C SER A 44 -6.83 21.03 -7.48
N LYS A 45 -6.25 21.65 -6.44
CA LYS A 45 -6.79 21.66 -5.05
C LYS A 45 -8.21 22.23 -4.91
N LYS A 46 -8.83 22.74 -5.98
CA LYS A 46 -10.24 23.16 -6.01
C LYS A 46 -11.22 22.12 -6.55
N ASN A 47 -10.78 20.92 -6.93
CA ASN A 47 -11.75 19.84 -7.11
C ASN A 47 -12.12 19.31 -5.71
N ARG A 48 -13.00 20.04 -5.00
CA ARG A 48 -14.00 19.40 -4.16
C ARG A 48 -14.64 18.38 -5.10
N GLN A 49 -14.18 17.14 -5.02
CA GLN A 49 -14.62 16.06 -5.90
C GLN A 49 -16.14 16.15 -5.96
N SER A 50 -16.66 16.59 -7.09
CA SER A 50 -18.09 16.56 -7.36
C SER A 50 -18.43 15.08 -7.36
N THR A 51 -18.91 14.57 -6.23
CA THR A 51 -19.43 13.22 -6.13
C THR A 51 -20.56 13.17 -7.13
N HIS A 52 -20.36 12.47 -8.24
CA HIS A 52 -21.39 12.33 -9.26
C HIS A 52 -22.66 11.78 -8.59
N ALA A 53 -23.83 12.35 -8.87
CA ALA A 53 -25.07 12.02 -8.16
C ALA A 53 -25.45 10.53 -8.24
N GLN A 54 -24.94 9.84 -9.27
CA GLN A 54 -25.15 8.41 -9.51
C GLN A 54 -23.95 7.52 -9.13
N ALA A 55 -22.89 8.08 -8.55
CA ALA A 55 -21.76 7.27 -8.09
C ALA A 55 -22.19 6.45 -6.86
N ILE A 56 -22.44 5.17 -7.07
CA ILE A 56 -22.69 4.21 -5.99
C ILE A 56 -21.34 3.67 -5.55
N TYR A 57 -20.80 4.20 -4.46
CA TYR A 57 -19.65 3.61 -3.79
C TYR A 57 -20.10 2.33 -3.07
N THR A 58 -19.97 1.19 -3.74
CA THR A 58 -20.27 -0.13 -3.17
C THR A 58 -19.21 -0.64 -2.21
N SER A 59 -18.21 0.19 -1.88
CA SER A 59 -17.39 -0.02 -0.69
C SER A 59 -18.30 0.04 0.52
N ARG A 60 -18.92 -1.10 0.85
CA ARG A 60 -19.52 -1.34 2.16
C ARG A 60 -18.44 -0.95 3.15
N LEU A 61 -18.72 0.02 4.01
CA LEU A 61 -17.85 0.33 5.14
C LEU A 61 -17.49 -1.01 5.76
N LEU A 62 -16.19 -1.32 5.91
CA LEU A 62 -15.74 -2.50 6.62
C LEU A 62 -16.18 -2.46 8.11
N ASN A 63 -16.82 -1.36 8.53
CA ASN A 63 -17.37 -1.12 9.87
C ASN A 63 -18.15 -2.28 10.50
N PRO A 64 -19.03 -3.04 9.82
CA PRO A 64 -19.71 -4.15 10.49
C PRO A 64 -18.72 -5.18 11.02
N PHE A 65 -17.63 -5.40 10.29
CA PHE A 65 -16.59 -6.37 10.63
C PHE A 65 -15.44 -5.74 11.44
N THR A 66 -15.26 -4.42 11.40
CA THR A 66 -14.18 -3.72 12.13
C THR A 66 -14.63 -3.01 13.40
N LYS A 67 -15.94 -2.81 13.63
CA LYS A 67 -16.48 -2.10 14.81
C LYS A 67 -16.16 -2.80 16.13
N ASN A 68 -16.03 -4.12 16.11
CA ASN A 68 -15.72 -4.93 17.28
C ASN A 68 -14.24 -5.36 17.33
N LEU A 69 -13.42 -4.96 16.34
CA LEU A 69 -12.00 -5.23 16.41
C LEU A 69 -11.38 -4.26 17.43
N PRO A 70 -10.53 -4.76 18.36
CA PRO A 70 -9.78 -3.88 19.23
C PRO A 70 -8.93 -2.95 18.36
N ARG A 71 -8.99 -1.64 18.66
CA ARG A 71 -8.08 -0.67 18.04
C ARG A 71 -6.68 -0.96 18.58
N TYR A 72 -5.86 -1.61 17.77
CA TYR A 72 -4.44 -1.67 18.04
C TYR A 72 -3.83 -0.32 17.65
N ASP A 73 -3.88 0.64 18.57
CA ASP A 73 -3.17 1.92 18.43
C ASP A 73 -1.67 1.79 18.76
N ASN A 74 -1.18 0.57 18.97
CA ASN A 74 0.22 0.33 19.34
C ASN A 74 1.11 0.30 18.09
N ILE A 75 1.69 1.45 17.79
CA ILE A 75 2.66 1.66 16.69
C ILE A 75 4.02 1.00 17.03
N ASP A 76 4.23 0.51 18.26
CA ASP A 76 5.54 0.10 18.75
C ASP A 76 5.73 -1.41 19.04
N ASN A 77 4.84 -2.30 18.59
CA ASN A 77 5.04 -3.74 18.77
C ASN A 77 4.89 -4.56 17.48
N ASN A 78 6.05 -4.91 16.92
CA ASN A 78 6.27 -5.80 15.77
C ASN A 78 5.90 -7.28 16.04
N SER A 79 4.80 -7.55 16.77
CA SER A 79 4.30 -8.91 17.02
C SER A 79 2.85 -9.02 16.58
N ILE A 80 2.62 -8.89 15.28
CA ILE A 80 1.39 -9.40 14.67
C ILE A 80 1.58 -10.92 14.56
N GLU A 81 0.91 -11.67 15.44
CA GLU A 81 0.74 -13.11 15.23
C GLU A 81 -0.16 -13.32 14.00
N VAL A 82 0.47 -13.59 12.86
CA VAL A 82 -0.22 -14.02 11.66
C VAL A 82 -0.65 -15.47 11.89
N THR A 83 -1.92 -15.69 12.24
CA THR A 83 -2.48 -17.04 12.30
C THR A 83 -2.59 -17.59 10.87
N ASP A 84 -1.82 -18.62 10.59
CA ASP A 84 -1.77 -19.29 9.30
C ASP A 84 -2.90 -20.35 9.20
N PHE A 85 -3.94 -20.03 8.45
CA PHE A 85 -5.09 -20.91 8.23
C PHE A 85 -4.79 -22.09 7.29
N THR A 86 -3.59 -22.17 6.71
CA THR A 86 -3.20 -23.32 5.86
C THR A 86 -2.96 -24.60 6.65
N LYS A 87 -2.90 -24.53 8.00
CA LYS A 87 -2.74 -25.69 8.88
C LYS A 87 -4.06 -26.36 9.32
N LEU A 88 -5.20 -25.94 8.77
CA LEU A 88 -6.52 -26.50 9.12
C LEU A 88 -7.03 -27.55 8.11
N THR A 89 -6.14 -28.20 7.37
CA THR A 89 -6.50 -29.41 6.62
C THR A 89 -5.83 -30.60 7.27
N ASP A 90 -6.51 -31.18 8.26
CA ASP A 90 -6.43 -32.60 8.62
C ASP A 90 -7.73 -32.97 9.35
N GLU A 91 -8.79 -33.21 8.57
CA GLU A 91 -9.78 -34.30 8.74
C GLU A 91 -10.62 -34.46 7.46
#